data_AF-A0A1V4CTP5-F1
#
_entry.id   AF-A0A1V4CTP5-F1
#
_cell.length_a   1.000
_cell.length_b   1.000
_cell.length_c   1.000
_cell.angle_alpha   90.00
_cell.angle_beta   90.00
_cell.angle_gamma   90.00
#
_symmetry.space_group_name_H-M   'P 1'
#
loop_
_entity.id
_entity.type
_entity.pdbx_description
1 polymer ?
#
loop_
_entity_poly.entity_id
_entity_poly.type
_entity_poly.pdbx_seq_one_letter_code
_entity_poly.pdbx_strand_id
1 'polypeptide(L)'
;MLVPGAALIELAMHAVTHVGQQGIEDIALEAPLAVPEGETVHLQVVVGETQQDGQREFSIHSRMDSDDVDLGWKRHATGLSCATVDVEPVSPVQSGASWPPPGATPVDVDELYAGFAGRGYE
;
A
#
# COMPACT_ATOMS: atom_id res chain seq x y z
N MET A 1 -12.65 3.61 11.23
CA MET A 1 -12.32 3.10 9.88
C MET A 1 -10.89 2.57 9.88
N LEU A 2 -10.59 1.48 9.18
CA LEU A 2 -9.21 1.01 8.98
C LEU A 2 -8.70 1.49 7.63
N VAL A 3 -7.45 1.94 7.58
CA VAL A 3 -6.80 2.27 6.32
C VAL A 3 -6.47 0.97 5.57
N PRO A 4 -6.89 0.82 4.31
CA PRO A 4 -6.58 -0.36 3.51
C PRO A 4 -5.08 -0.54 3.34
N GLY A 5 -4.61 -1.80 3.33
CA GLY A 5 -3.21 -2.10 3.03
C GLY A 5 -2.74 -1.51 1.70
N ALA A 6 -3.60 -1.49 0.68
CA ALA A 6 -3.32 -0.86 -0.62
C ALA A 6 -3.02 0.65 -0.51
N ALA A 7 -3.66 1.37 0.42
CA ALA A 7 -3.37 2.79 0.64
C ALA A 7 -2.00 2.99 1.31
N LEU A 8 -1.57 2.06 2.17
CA LEU A 8 -0.20 2.09 2.74
C LEU A 8 0.85 1.81 1.65
N ILE A 9 0.58 0.90 0.72
CA ILE A 9 1.44 0.63 -0.44
C ILE A 9 1.57 1.88 -1.31
N GLU A 10 0.46 2.57 -1.60
CA GLU A 10 0.47 3.82 -2.37
C GLU A 10 1.31 4.90 -1.68
N LEU A 11 1.15 5.08 -0.36
CA LEU A 11 1.95 6.03 0.43
C LEU A 11 3.45 5.69 0.38
N ALA A 12 3.81 4.42 0.53
CA ALA A 12 5.20 3.98 0.41
C ALA A 12 5.74 4.26 -1.00
N MET A 13 4.99 3.89 -2.05
CA MET A 13 5.38 4.07 -3.44
C MET A 13 5.60 5.55 -3.77
N HIS A 14 4.70 6.42 -3.29
CA HIS A 14 4.87 7.86 -3.41
C HIS A 14 6.14 8.36 -2.70
N ALA A 15 6.40 7.91 -1.48
CA ALA A 15 7.58 8.36 -0.72
C ALA A 15 8.90 7.89 -1.33
N VAL A 16 9.00 6.63 -1.76
CA VAL A 16 10.25 6.10 -2.35
C VAL A 16 10.53 6.70 -3.73
N THR A 17 9.48 6.94 -4.52
CA THR A 17 9.61 7.64 -5.82
C THR A 17 10.03 9.09 -5.64
N HIS A 18 9.59 9.76 -4.57
CA HIS A 18 10.02 11.12 -4.24
C HIS A 18 11.52 11.24 -3.97
N VAL A 19 12.18 10.15 -3.55
CA VAL A 19 13.64 10.10 -3.33
C VAL A 19 14.39 9.38 -4.45
N GLY A 20 13.76 9.21 -5.62
CA GLY A 20 14.39 8.70 -6.83
C GLY A 20 14.49 7.17 -6.94
N GLN A 21 13.79 6.42 -6.08
CA GLN A 21 13.60 4.98 -6.27
C GLN A 21 12.50 4.73 -7.31
N GLN A 22 12.51 3.58 -7.98
CA GLN A 22 11.53 3.27 -9.02
C GLN A 22 10.33 2.46 -8.51
N GLY A 23 10.44 1.85 -7.32
CA GLY A 23 9.34 1.08 -6.74
C GLY A 23 9.63 0.51 -5.37
N ILE A 24 8.80 -0.45 -4.99
CA ILE A 24 8.89 -1.23 -3.76
C ILE A 24 9.30 -2.65 -4.16
N GLU A 25 10.31 -3.18 -3.50
CA GLU A 25 10.73 -4.58 -3.63
C GLU A 25 9.94 -5.49 -2.71
N ASP A 26 9.80 -5.09 -1.44
CA ASP A 26 9.03 -5.80 -0.42
C ASP A 26 8.39 -4.83 0.56
N ILE A 27 7.24 -5.23 1.11
CA ILE A 27 6.54 -4.50 2.16
C ILE A 27 5.85 -5.45 3.12
N ALA A 28 6.17 -5.31 4.41
CA ALA A 28 5.51 -5.99 5.51
C ALA A 28 4.52 -5.06 6.20
N LEU A 29 3.25 -5.46 6.28
CA LEU A 29 2.24 -4.78 7.09
C LEU A 29 2.29 -5.34 8.52
N GLU A 30 2.69 -4.51 9.47
CA GLU A 30 2.96 -4.91 10.86
C GLU A 30 1.75 -4.69 11.78
N ALA A 31 1.01 -3.60 11.58
CA ALA A 31 -0.13 -3.26 12.42
C ALA A 31 -1.19 -2.44 11.67
N PRO A 32 -2.48 -2.64 11.97
CA PRO A 32 -3.55 -1.86 11.35
C PRO A 32 -3.45 -0.38 11.74
N LEU A 33 -3.72 0.49 10.76
CA LEU A 33 -3.85 1.93 10.95
C LEU A 33 -5.33 2.27 11.05
N ALA A 34 -5.76 2.74 12.22
CA ALA A 34 -7.14 3.15 12.47
C ALA A 34 -7.25 4.67 12.34
N VAL A 35 -8.34 5.11 11.73
CA VAL A 35 -8.76 6.51 11.68
C VAL A 35 -10.15 6.56 12.33
N PRO A 36 -10.22 6.95 13.61
CA PRO A 36 -11.50 7.17 14.28
C PRO A 36 -12.27 8.33 13.64
N GLU A 37 -13.59 8.29 13.72
CA GLU A 37 -14.43 9.34 13.15
C GLU A 37 -14.23 10.66 13.89
N GLY A 38 -13.99 11.75 13.15
CA GLY A 38 -13.79 13.07 13.72
C GLY A 38 -12.42 13.30 14.37
N GLU A 39 -11.52 12.32 14.32
CA GLU A 39 -10.16 12.44 14.85
C GLU A 39 -9.13 12.68 13.74
N THR A 40 -8.04 13.38 14.09
CA THR A 40 -6.89 13.61 13.19
C THR A 40 -5.78 12.63 13.52
N VAL A 41 -5.24 11.98 12.48
CA VAL A 41 -4.08 11.10 12.58
C VAL A 41 -2.93 11.72 11.81
N HIS A 42 -1.80 11.94 12.47
CA HIS A 42 -0.56 12.33 11.83
C HIS A 42 0.07 11.10 11.18
N LEU A 43 0.54 11.25 9.94
CA LEU A 43 1.23 10.22 9.19
C LEU A 43 2.69 10.62 8.96
N GLN A 44 3.59 9.66 9.08
CA GLN A 44 5.00 9.84 8.74
C GLN A 44 5.49 8.64 7.94
N VAL A 45 6.08 8.93 6.78
CA VAL A 45 6.84 7.94 6.02
C VAL A 45 8.31 8.31 6.12
N VAL A 46 9.12 7.39 6.61
CA VAL A 46 10.57 7.55 6.75
C VAL A 46 11.22 6.72 5.68
N VAL A 47 12.09 7.33 4.87
CA VAL A 47 12.93 6.62 3.90
C VAL A 47 14.39 6.80 4.32
N GLY A 48 15.07 5.67 4.51
CA GLY A 48 16.44 5.62 4.98
C GLY A 48 17.47 6.02 3.92
N GLU A 49 18.74 5.95 4.32
CA GLU A 49 19.88 6.17 3.43
C GLU A 49 19.98 5.08 2.37
N THR A 50 20.69 5.38 1.28
CA THR A 50 20.99 4.39 0.24
C THR A 50 21.94 3.32 0.78
N GLN A 51 21.55 2.07 0.65
CA GLN A 51 22.36 0.90 0.98
C GLN A 51 23.35 0.55 -0.15
N GLN A 52 24.19 -0.46 0.06
CA GLN A 52 25.27 -0.81 -0.89
C GLN A 52 24.76 -1.26 -2.27
N ASP A 53 23.57 -1.85 -2.32
CA ASP A 53 22.88 -2.30 -3.54
C ASP A 53 22.02 -1.22 -4.19
N GLY A 54 21.98 0.00 -3.62
CA GLY A 54 21.17 1.10 -4.12
C GLY A 54 19.76 1.17 -3.52
N GLN A 55 19.32 0.15 -2.78
CA GLN A 55 18.02 0.11 -2.13
C GLN A 55 17.96 1.07 -0.95
N ARG A 56 16.75 1.40 -0.51
CA ARG A 56 16.49 2.13 0.74
C ARG A 56 15.40 1.44 1.53
N GLU A 57 15.65 1.23 2.82
CA GLU A 57 14.59 0.84 3.76
C GLU A 57 13.60 1.98 3.94
N PHE A 58 12.33 1.66 4.12
CA PHE A 58 11.32 2.63 4.49
C PHE A 58 10.39 2.09 5.58
N SER A 59 9.68 3.00 6.23
CA SER A 59 8.68 2.66 7.25
C SER A 59 7.56 3.68 7.31
N ILE A 60 6.35 3.22 7.61
CA ILE A 60 5.15 4.04 7.74
C ILE A 60 4.70 4.03 9.20
N HIS A 61 4.47 5.22 9.73
CA HIS A 61 4.06 5.43 11.10
C HIS A 61 2.86 6.35 11.21
N SER A 62 2.13 6.23 12.32
CA SER A 62 1.10 7.19 12.69
C SER A 62 1.13 7.54 14.17
N ARG A 63 0.51 8.66 14.49
CA ARG A 63 0.21 9.10 15.87
C ARG A 63 -1.11 9.86 15.87
N MET A 64 -1.98 9.64 16.85
CA MET A 64 -3.21 10.44 16.95
C MET A 64 -2.86 11.86 17.40
N ASP A 65 -3.63 12.85 16.97
CA ASP A 65 -3.41 14.25 17.40
C ASP A 65 -3.66 14.42 18.90
N SER A 66 -4.55 13.61 19.47
CA SER A 66 -4.88 13.57 20.90
C SER A 66 -3.86 12.80 21.75
N ASP A 67 -2.94 12.05 21.14
CA ASP A 67 -1.91 11.34 21.89
C ASP A 67 -0.92 12.36 22.49
N ASP A 68 -0.51 12.12 23.73
CA ASP A 68 0.65 12.82 24.29
C ASP A 68 1.83 12.66 23.33
N VAL A 69 2.58 13.74 23.11
CA VAL A 69 3.72 13.75 22.19
C VAL A 69 4.77 12.70 22.57
N ASP A 70 4.80 12.33 23.85
CA ASP A 70 5.69 11.33 24.43
C ASP A 70 5.19 9.88 24.24
N LEU A 71 3.93 9.64 23.84
CA LEU A 71 3.40 8.28 23.56
C LEU A 71 4.02 7.63 22.31
N GLY A 72 4.76 8.41 21.53
CA GLY A 72 5.55 7.91 20.40
C GLY A 72 4.73 7.60 19.15
N TRP A 73 5.43 7.29 18.07
CA TRP A 73 4.85 6.92 16.79
C TRP A 73 4.60 5.41 16.72
N LYS A 74 3.41 4.99 16.29
CA LYS A 74 3.11 3.58 16.02
C LYS A 74 3.52 3.24 14.60
N ARG A 75 4.26 2.14 14.42
CA ARG A 75 4.64 1.63 13.09
C ARG A 75 3.57 0.71 12.51
N HIS A 76 3.29 0.89 11.22
CA HIS A 76 2.26 0.16 10.48
C HIS A 76 2.83 -0.71 9.37
N ALA A 77 3.91 -0.26 8.75
CA ALA A 77 4.59 -1.02 7.71
C ALA A 77 6.08 -0.72 7.69
N THR A 78 6.85 -1.70 7.24
CA THR A 78 8.26 -1.58 6.88
C THR A 78 8.47 -2.19 5.51
N GLY A 79 9.52 -1.80 4.81
CA GLY A 79 9.80 -2.37 3.51
C GLY A 79 11.09 -1.89 2.92
N LEU A 80 11.33 -2.35 1.70
CA LEU A 80 12.53 -2.11 0.93
C LEU A 80 12.14 -1.56 -0.43
N SER A 81 12.79 -0.48 -0.84
CA SER A 81 12.62 0.10 -2.16
C SER A 81 13.55 -0.53 -3.18
N CYS A 82 13.16 -0.47 -4.45
CA CYS A 82 14.04 -0.82 -5.57
C CYS A 82 14.49 0.44 -6.31
N ALA A 83 15.81 0.58 -6.49
CA ALA A 83 16.41 1.67 -7.25
C ALA A 83 16.04 1.59 -8.73
N THR A 84 15.89 0.37 -9.23
CA THR A 84 15.49 0.04 -10.60
C THR A 84 14.49 -1.08 -10.57
N VAL A 85 13.41 -0.96 -11.35
CA VAL A 85 12.55 -2.10 -11.61
C VAL A 85 13.09 -2.80 -12.85
N ASP A 86 13.65 -4.00 -12.67
CA ASP A 86 13.91 -4.90 -13.79
C ASP A 86 12.58 -5.46 -14.29
N VAL A 87 11.83 -4.61 -15.00
CA VAL A 87 10.65 -5.04 -15.72
C VAL A 87 11.17 -5.84 -16.91
N GLU A 88 11.11 -7.18 -16.85
CA GLU A 88 11.09 -7.94 -18.10
C GLU A 88 10.00 -7.30 -18.95
N PRO A 89 10.29 -6.86 -20.19
CA PRO A 89 9.31 -6.17 -21.01
C PRO A 89 8.10 -7.08 -21.13
N VAL A 90 7.06 -6.76 -20.35
CA VAL A 90 5.80 -7.47 -20.38
C VAL A 90 5.34 -7.29 -21.81
N SER A 91 5.28 -8.38 -22.57
CA SER A 91 4.70 -8.32 -23.90
C SER A 91 3.35 -7.65 -23.71
N PRO A 92 3.10 -6.47 -24.30
CA PRO A 92 1.85 -5.76 -24.07
C PRO A 92 0.74 -6.78 -24.31
N VAL A 93 -0.22 -6.89 -23.38
CA VAL A 93 -1.44 -7.66 -23.60
C VAL A 93 -1.86 -7.33 -25.01
N GLN A 94 -1.79 -8.30 -25.92
CA GLN A 94 -1.82 -8.03 -27.35
C GLN A 94 -2.99 -7.11 -27.62
N SER A 95 -2.71 -5.88 -28.04
CA SER A 95 -3.73 -4.87 -28.28
C SER A 95 -4.68 -5.41 -29.37
N GLY A 96 -5.78 -6.04 -28.96
CA GLY A 96 -6.63 -6.85 -29.85
C GLY A 96 -7.05 -8.23 -29.33
N ALA A 97 -6.51 -8.70 -28.19
CA ALA A 97 -7.06 -9.86 -27.50
C ALA A 97 -8.51 -9.56 -27.08
N SER A 98 -9.46 -10.44 -27.44
CA SER A 98 -10.86 -10.25 -27.07
C SER A 98 -11.00 -10.22 -25.54
N TRP A 99 -11.61 -9.16 -25.02
CA TRP A 99 -11.96 -9.03 -23.61
C TRP A 99 -13.49 -8.96 -23.45
N PRO A 100 -14.11 -9.82 -22.63
CA PRO A 100 -13.47 -10.86 -21.82
C PRO A 100 -12.87 -11.99 -22.69
N PRO A 101 -11.90 -12.75 -22.19
CA PRO A 101 -11.29 -13.85 -22.94
C PRO A 101 -12.34 -14.86 -23.43
N PRO A 102 -12.16 -15.50 -24.60
CA PRO A 102 -13.12 -16.48 -25.10
C PRO A 102 -13.31 -17.63 -24.09
N GLY A 103 -14.56 -17.99 -23.82
CA GLY A 103 -14.89 -18.99 -22.80
C GLY A 103 -14.92 -18.46 -21.36
N ALA A 104 -14.66 -17.16 -21.14
CA ALA A 104 -14.89 -16.54 -19.84
C ALA A 104 -16.37 -16.65 -19.46
N THR A 105 -16.63 -17.09 -18.23
CA THR A 105 -17.97 -17.17 -17.66
C THR A 105 -18.19 -15.92 -16.79
N PRO A 106 -19.27 -15.15 -17.03
CA PRO A 106 -19.61 -14.03 -16.16
C PRO A 106 -19.85 -14.49 -14.72
N VAL A 107 -19.38 -13.69 -13.76
CA VAL A 107 -19.68 -13.85 -12.34
C VAL A 107 -20.70 -12.78 -11.97
N ASP A 108 -21.82 -13.19 -11.38
CA ASP A 108 -22.81 -12.27 -10.83
C ASP A 108 -22.23 -11.59 -9.58
N VAL A 109 -22.33 -10.25 -9.54
CA VAL A 109 -21.78 -9.41 -8.47
C VAL A 109 -22.83 -8.56 -7.78
N ASP A 110 -24.12 -8.72 -8.12
CA ASP A 110 -25.22 -7.85 -7.66
C ASP A 110 -25.32 -7.82 -6.12
N GLU A 111 -25.17 -8.98 -5.46
CA GLU A 111 -25.20 -9.10 -4.00
C GLU A 111 -23.80 -9.22 -3.37
N LEU A 112 -22.72 -9.09 -4.15
CA LEU A 112 -21.36 -9.37 -3.69
C LEU A 112 -20.94 -8.49 -2.51
N TYR A 113 -21.16 -7.18 -2.61
CA TYR A 113 -20.83 -6.24 -1.54
C TYR A 113 -21.71 -6.43 -0.30
N ALA A 114 -23.02 -6.69 -0.48
CA ALA A 114 -23.90 -7.01 0.64
C ALA A 114 -23.45 -8.29 1.35
N GLY A 115 -22.99 -9.29 0.61
CA GLY A 115 -22.41 -10.52 1.14
C GLY A 115 -21.11 -10.31 1.91
N PHE A 116 -20.25 -9.37 1.47
CA PHE A 116 -19.04 -8.98 2.18
C PHE A 116 -19.33 -8.20 3.46
N ALA A 117 -20.27 -7.26 3.43
CA ALA A 117 -20.74 -6.54 4.61
C ALA A 117 -21.31 -7.51 5.66
N GLY A 118 -22.10 -8.50 5.25
CA GLY A 118 -22.60 -9.57 6.13
C GLY A 118 -21.52 -10.46 6.77
N ARG A 119 -20.27 -10.36 6.30
CA ARG A 119 -19.09 -11.03 6.88
C ARG A 119 -18.16 -10.08 7.64
N GLY A 120 -18.52 -8.80 7.76
CA GLY A 120 -17.76 -7.78 8.47
C GLY A 120 -16.71 -7.04 7.63
N TYR A 121 -16.79 -7.11 6.29
CA TYR A 121 -15.98 -6.28 5.40
C TYR A 121 -16.80 -5.06 4.98
N GLU A 122 -16.71 -4.00 5.79
CA GLU A 122 -17.35 -2.69 5.58
C GLU A 122 -16.32 -1.56 5.56
#